data_AF-A0A1Y0NC45-F1
#
_entry.id   AF-A0A1Y0NC45-F1
#
_cell.length_a   1.000
_cell.length_b   1.000
_cell.length_c   1.000
_cell.angle_alpha   90.00
_cell.angle_beta   90.00
_cell.angle_gamma   90.00
#
_symmetry.space_group_name_H-M   'P 1'
#
loop_
_entity.id
_entity.type
_entity.pdbx_description
1 polymer ?
#
loop_
_entity_poly.entity_id
_entity_poly.type
_entity_poly.pdbx_seq_one_letter_code
_entity_poly.pdbx_strand_id
1 'polypeptide(L)'
;MSNSTNFFDRDDVKVKVEQLWAAVFESSGKVLEQHTKFGFDGVAMAKDPSLADRVTNLQILGAVIDVLLKPNSTLGDLEYEQQRQLLNARAQITTMEQLAAAMQAKNEADYQRAVEALDRQAVM
;
A
#
# COMPACT_ATOMS: atom_id res chain seq x y z
N MET A 1 20.04 8.95 34.84
CA MET A 1 19.39 7.68 34.44
C MET A 1 18.11 8.04 33.71
N SER A 2 18.15 8.04 32.38
CA SER A 2 16.95 8.19 31.55
C SER A 2 16.65 6.80 30.99
N ASN A 3 15.77 6.07 31.65
CA ASN A 3 15.22 4.85 31.08
C ASN A 3 14.08 5.31 30.17
N SER A 4 14.45 5.72 28.96
CA SER A 4 13.49 6.00 27.90
C SER A 4 12.92 4.65 27.50
N THR A 5 11.77 4.32 28.09
CA THR A 5 10.98 3.13 27.80
C THR A 5 10.67 3.11 26.31
N ASN A 6 11.40 2.30 25.54
CA ASN A 6 10.95 1.88 24.22
C ASN A 6 9.63 1.15 24.47
N PHE A 7 8.52 1.73 24.00
CA PHE A 7 7.17 1.19 24.23
C PHE A 7 6.89 -0.09 23.43
N PHE A 8 7.82 -0.51 22.56
CA PHE A 8 7.75 -1.72 21.75
C PHE A 8 9.11 -2.42 21.75
N ASP A 9 9.12 -3.75 21.90
CA ASP A 9 10.31 -4.54 21.59
C ASP A 9 10.57 -4.48 20.07
N ARG A 10 11.84 -4.54 19.65
CA ARG A 10 12.19 -4.44 18.21
C ARG A 10 11.49 -5.47 17.34
N ASP A 11 11.20 -6.64 17.92
CA ASP A 11 10.46 -7.71 17.26
C ASP A 11 8.99 -7.35 17.02
N ASP A 12 8.34 -6.64 17.95
CA ASP A 12 6.97 -6.16 17.78
C ASP A 12 6.87 -5.14 16.66
N VAL A 13 7.86 -4.24 16.57
CA VAL A 13 7.95 -3.24 15.49
C VAL A 13 8.03 -3.93 14.13
N LYS A 14 8.89 -4.94 14.02
CA LYS A 14 9.05 -5.72 12.79
C LYS A 14 7.74 -6.38 12.36
N VAL A 15 7.05 -7.05 13.28
CA VAL A 15 5.77 -7.70 13.01
C VAL A 15 4.73 -6.68 12.54
N LYS A 16 4.70 -5.48 13.11
CA LYS A 16 3.75 -4.43 12.70
C LYS A 16 4.05 -3.88 11.31
N VAL A 17 5.31 -3.68 10.97
CA VAL A 17 5.74 -3.27 9.62
C VAL A 17 5.36 -4.35 8.60
N GLU A 18 5.62 -5.62 8.89
CA GLU A 18 5.25 -6.74 8.03
C GLU A 18 3.72 -6.83 7.83
N GLN A 19 2.93 -6.67 8.90
CA GLN A 19 1.46 -6.65 8.82
C GLN A 19 0.95 -5.51 7.93
N LEU A 20 1.54 -4.32 8.07
CA LEU A 20 1.15 -3.15 7.29
C LEU A 20 1.47 -3.33 5.81
N TRP A 21 2.67 -3.82 5.49
CA TRP A 21 3.08 -4.13 4.14
C TRP A 21 2.20 -5.22 3.52
N ALA A 22 1.95 -6.32 4.24
CA ALA A 22 1.09 -7.41 3.78
C ALA A 22 -0.34 -6.94 3.46
N ALA A 23 -0.92 -6.04 4.28
CA ALA A 23 -2.25 -5.51 4.04
C ALA A 23 -2.34 -4.69 2.74
N VAL A 24 -1.31 -3.87 2.45
CA VAL A 24 -1.22 -3.11 1.20
C VAL A 24 -1.04 -4.03 -0.01
N PHE A 25 -0.16 -5.03 0.14
CA PHE A 25 0.12 -6.02 -0.88
C PHE A 25 -1.13 -6.84 -1.25
N GLU A 26 -1.86 -7.36 -0.26
CA GLU A 26 -3.08 -8.13 -0.47
C GLU A 26 -4.18 -7.30 -1.17
N SER A 27 -4.32 -6.03 -0.77
CA SER A 27 -5.28 -5.12 -1.40
C SER A 27 -4.97 -4.91 -2.89
N SER A 28 -3.70 -4.71 -3.21
CA SER A 28 -3.20 -4.56 -4.58
C SER A 28 -3.39 -5.84 -5.40
N GLY A 29 -3.07 -7.00 -4.82
CA GLY A 29 -3.25 -8.30 -5.47
C GLY A 29 -4.71 -8.61 -5.84
N LYS A 30 -5.66 -8.24 -4.98
CA LYS A 30 -7.10 -8.39 -5.29
C LYS A 30 -7.54 -7.55 -6.50
N VAL A 31 -6.97 -6.35 -6.69
CA VAL A 31 -7.27 -5.52 -7.86
C VAL A 31 -6.64 -6.10 -9.13
N LEU A 32 -5.40 -6.61 -9.05
CA LEU A 32 -4.76 -7.32 -10.16
C LEU A 32 -5.53 -8.59 -10.57
N GLU A 33 -6.06 -9.34 -9.59
CA GLU A 33 -6.89 -10.51 -9.85
C GLU A 33 -8.19 -10.11 -10.57
N GLN A 34 -8.85 -9.03 -10.14
CA GLN A 34 -10.05 -8.50 -10.79
C GLN A 34 -9.75 -8.01 -12.21
N HIS A 35 -8.63 -7.30 -12.40
CA HIS A 35 -8.16 -6.88 -13.72
C HIS A 35 -7.94 -8.09 -14.64
N THR A 36 -7.24 -9.12 -14.16
CA THR A 36 -6.95 -10.33 -14.94
C THR A 36 -8.23 -11.04 -15.38
N LYS A 37 -9.25 -11.07 -14.51
CA LYS A 37 -10.52 -11.76 -14.80
C LYS A 37 -11.45 -10.98 -15.72
N PHE A 38 -11.48 -9.65 -15.61
CA PHE A 38 -12.55 -8.84 -16.18
C PHE A 38 -12.09 -7.58 -16.92
N GLY A 39 -10.79 -7.30 -16.95
CA GLY A 39 -10.21 -6.12 -17.59
C GLY A 39 -10.65 -4.79 -16.96
N PHE A 40 -10.49 -3.71 -17.72
CA PHE A 40 -10.79 -2.35 -17.31
C PHE A 40 -12.24 -2.18 -16.80
N ASP A 41 -13.22 -2.57 -17.61
CA ASP A 41 -14.64 -2.41 -17.31
C ASP A 41 -15.06 -3.22 -16.08
N GLY A 42 -14.50 -4.41 -15.90
CA GLY A 42 -14.87 -5.28 -14.79
C GLY A 42 -14.37 -4.80 -13.43
N VAL A 43 -13.20 -4.17 -13.37
CA VAL A 43 -12.75 -3.50 -12.14
C VAL A 43 -13.69 -2.33 -11.80
N ALA A 44 -14.22 -1.62 -12.81
CA ALA A 44 -15.17 -0.53 -12.58
C ALA A 44 -16.52 -1.01 -12.04
N MET A 45 -16.89 -2.24 -12.36
CA MET A 45 -18.14 -2.85 -11.93
C MET A 45 -18.05 -3.59 -10.58
N ALA A 46 -16.84 -3.79 -10.04
CA ALA A 46 -16.65 -4.44 -8.74
C ALA A 46 -17.23 -3.57 -7.62
N LYS A 47 -18.23 -4.10 -6.90
CA LYS A 47 -18.98 -3.34 -5.88
C LYS A 47 -18.54 -3.60 -4.43
N ASP A 48 -17.79 -4.67 -4.15
CA ASP A 48 -17.45 -5.02 -2.77
C ASP A 48 -16.06 -5.67 -2.61
N PRO A 49 -15.11 -4.99 -1.94
CA PRO A 49 -15.04 -3.54 -1.84
C PRO A 49 -14.74 -2.95 -3.22
N SER A 50 -15.35 -1.80 -3.52
CA SER A 50 -15.03 -1.06 -4.75
C SER A 50 -13.58 -0.59 -4.75
N LEU A 51 -13.04 -0.24 -5.91
CA LEU A 51 -11.69 0.33 -5.97
C LEU A 51 -11.57 1.62 -5.13
N ALA A 52 -12.60 2.45 -5.12
CA ALA A 52 -12.61 3.66 -4.31
C ALA A 52 -12.51 3.34 -2.81
N ASP A 53 -13.28 2.35 -2.32
CA ASP A 53 -13.23 1.93 -0.92
C ASP A 53 -11.85 1.38 -0.55
N ARG A 54 -11.23 0.61 -1.46
CA ARG A 54 -9.87 0.10 -1.28
C ARG A 54 -8.87 1.23 -1.17
N VAL A 55 -8.93 2.22 -2.07
CA VAL A 55 -8.04 3.39 -2.04
C VAL A 55 -8.23 4.20 -0.76
N THR A 56 -9.46 4.46 -0.33
CA THR A 56 -9.73 5.17 0.94
C THR A 56 -9.12 4.45 2.14
N ASN A 57 -9.27 3.13 2.23
CA ASN A 57 -8.66 2.35 3.30
C ASN A 57 -7.12 2.39 3.23
N LEU A 58 -6.56 2.29 2.02
CA LEU A 58 -5.12 2.38 1.79
C LEU A 58 -4.56 3.77 2.13
N GLN A 59 -5.31 4.85 1.94
CA GLN A 59 -4.89 6.20 2.32
C GLN A 59 -4.69 6.35 3.82
N ILE A 60 -5.53 5.71 4.63
CA ILE A 60 -5.35 5.67 6.09
C ILE A 60 -4.02 4.97 6.42
N LEU A 61 -3.74 3.84 5.78
CA LEU A 61 -2.46 3.14 5.96
C LEU A 61 -1.27 3.97 5.47
N GLY A 62 -1.43 4.70 4.36
CA GLY A 62 -0.43 5.62 3.83
C GLY A 62 -0.04 6.72 4.81
N ALA A 63 -1.04 7.31 5.49
CA ALA A 63 -0.79 8.32 6.52
C ALA A 63 -0.02 7.72 7.72
N VAL A 64 -0.32 6.47 8.10
CA VAL A 64 0.44 5.76 9.14
C VAL A 64 1.89 5.52 8.68
N ILE A 65 2.09 5.02 7.46
CA ILE A 65 3.43 4.82 6.87
C ILE A 65 4.24 6.12 6.89
N ASP A 66 3.64 7.23 6.49
CA ASP A 66 4.28 8.54 6.45
C ASP A 66 4.71 9.02 7.85
N VAL A 67 3.98 8.64 8.91
CA VAL A 67 4.39 8.92 10.30
C VAL A 67 5.56 8.02 10.71
N LEU A 68 5.53 6.73 10.34
CA LEU A 68 6.57 5.77 10.70
C LEU A 68 7.92 6.05 10.02
N LEU A 69 7.90 6.56 8.78
CA LEU A 69 9.09 6.90 8.01
C LEU A 69 9.74 8.24 8.40
N LYS A 70 9.10 9.06 9.25
CA LYS A 70 9.69 10.32 9.70
C LYS A 70 10.95 10.06 10.53
N PRO A 71 12.00 10.89 10.37
CA PRO A 71 13.13 10.89 11.29
C PRO A 71 12.64 11.05 12.73
N ASN A 72 13.16 10.25 13.66
CA ASN A 72 12.73 10.20 15.07
C ASN A 72 11.27 9.76 15.29
N SER A 73 10.73 8.87 14.45
CA SER A 73 9.41 8.29 14.68
C SER A 73 9.35 7.52 16.01
N THR A 74 8.13 7.32 16.52
CA THR A 74 7.86 6.67 17.82
C THR A 74 8.34 5.22 17.93
N LEU A 75 8.75 4.60 16.82
CA LEU A 75 9.26 3.22 16.79
C LEU A 75 10.79 3.14 16.87
N GLY A 76 11.49 4.28 17.02
CA GLY A 76 12.94 4.36 16.94
C GLY A 76 13.45 4.33 15.49
N ASP A 77 14.77 4.28 15.31
CA ASP A 77 15.36 4.14 13.99
C ASP A 77 15.01 2.77 13.41
N LEU A 78 14.12 2.75 12.41
CA LEU A 78 13.76 1.55 11.66
C LEU A 78 14.99 0.95 10.99
N GLU A 79 15.10 -0.37 10.99
CA GLU A 79 16.14 -1.05 10.21
C GLU A 79 15.88 -0.88 8.71
N TYR A 80 16.94 -0.98 7.90
CA TYR A 80 16.87 -0.78 6.45
C TYR A 80 15.74 -1.59 5.80
N GLU A 81 15.58 -2.86 6.17
CA GLU A 81 14.56 -3.73 5.58
C GLU A 81 13.13 -3.28 5.92
N GLN A 82 12.90 -2.80 7.15
CA GLN A 82 11.61 -2.26 7.56
C GLN A 82 11.30 -0.97 6.78
N GLN A 83 12.29 -0.09 6.61
CA GLN A 83 12.14 1.11 5.78
C GLN A 83 11.80 0.75 4.33
N ARG A 84 12.51 -0.24 3.76
CA ARG A 84 12.26 -0.73 2.40
C ARG A 84 10.83 -1.24 2.23
N GLN A 85 10.33 -2.05 3.17
CA GLN A 85 8.95 -2.55 3.15
C GLN A 85 7.92 -1.43 3.21
N LEU A 86 8.10 -0.45 4.09
CA LEU A 86 7.21 0.70 4.21
C LEU A 86 7.21 1.57 2.94
N LEU A 87 8.38 1.80 2.35
CA LEU A 87 8.51 2.55 1.10
C LEU A 87 7.83 1.82 -0.06
N ASN A 88 7.99 0.49 -0.16
CA ASN A 88 7.31 -0.33 -1.15
C ASN A 88 5.78 -0.28 -0.98
N ALA A 89 5.30 -0.41 0.27
CA ALA A 89 3.88 -0.25 0.58
C ALA A 89 3.38 1.13 0.15
N ARG A 90 4.13 2.20 0.43
CA ARG A 90 3.75 3.57 0.04
C ARG A 90 3.65 3.72 -1.48
N ALA A 91 4.61 3.16 -2.22
CA ALA A 91 4.60 3.17 -3.68
C ALA A 91 3.38 2.43 -4.26
N GLN A 92 3.04 1.26 -3.71
CA GLN A 92 1.83 0.50 -4.11
C GLN A 92 0.55 1.29 -3.87
N ILE A 93 0.43 1.98 -2.72
CA ILE A 93 -0.72 2.85 -2.44
C ILE A 93 -0.84 3.94 -3.50
N THR A 94 0.26 4.61 -3.85
CA THR A 94 0.25 5.65 -4.89
C THR A 94 -0.14 5.09 -6.26
N THR A 95 0.32 3.90 -6.61
CA THR A 95 -0.10 3.26 -7.87
C THR A 95 -1.58 2.89 -7.87
N MET A 96 -2.13 2.44 -6.72
CA MET A 96 -3.58 2.21 -6.57
C MET A 96 -4.41 3.50 -6.71
N GLU A 97 -3.90 4.63 -6.20
CA GLU A 97 -4.52 5.96 -6.38
C GLU A 97 -4.53 6.37 -7.86
N GLN A 98 -3.42 6.16 -8.57
CA GLN A 98 -3.32 6.43 -10.01
C GLN A 98 -4.29 5.57 -10.81
N LEU A 99 -4.41 4.28 -10.47
CA LEU A 99 -5.34 3.35 -11.08
C LEU A 99 -6.79 3.82 -10.90
N ALA A 100 -7.17 4.26 -9.70
CA ALA A 100 -8.50 4.81 -9.42
C ALA A 100 -8.77 6.11 -10.18
N ALA A 101 -7.80 7.02 -10.23
CA ALA A 101 -7.92 8.28 -10.97
C ALA A 101 -8.10 8.02 -12.48
N ALA A 102 -7.33 7.09 -13.05
CA ALA A 102 -7.45 6.70 -14.46
C ALA A 102 -8.83 6.12 -14.78
N MET A 103 -9.37 5.28 -13.89
CA MET A 103 -10.73 4.74 -14.03
C MET A 103 -11.81 5.82 -13.95
N GLN A 104 -11.70 6.74 -12.99
CA GLN A 104 -12.64 7.86 -12.88
C GLN A 104 -12.62 8.74 -14.14
N ALA A 105 -11.44 8.95 -14.72
CA ALA A 105 -11.24 9.71 -15.96
C ALA A 105 -11.58 8.91 -17.24
N LYS A 106 -11.92 7.62 -17.12
CA LYS A 106 -12.10 6.69 -18.26
C LYS A 106 -10.88 6.65 -19.20
N ASN A 107 -9.68 6.80 -18.64
CA ASN A 107 -8.44 6.76 -19.40
C ASN A 107 -7.78 5.38 -19.29
N GLU A 108 -8.11 4.50 -20.24
CA GLU A 108 -7.64 3.11 -20.26
C GLU A 108 -6.11 2.99 -20.42
N ALA A 109 -5.47 3.92 -21.13
CA ALA A 109 -4.02 3.92 -21.29
C ALA A 109 -3.30 4.21 -19.96
N ASP A 110 -3.80 5.16 -19.17
CA ASP A 110 -3.24 5.46 -17.84
C ASP A 110 -3.51 4.32 -16.86
N TYR A 111 -4.69 3.71 -16.96
CA TYR A 111 -5.05 2.53 -16.19
C TYR A 111 -4.09 1.37 -16.47
N GLN A 112 -3.84 1.05 -17.73
CA GLN A 112 -2.97 -0.06 -18.10
C GLN A 112 -1.54 0.16 -17.60
N ARG A 113 -1.03 1.39 -17.70
CA ARG A 113 0.27 1.76 -17.13
C ARG A 113 0.32 1.58 -15.61
N ALA A 114 -0.75 1.94 -14.91
CA ALA A 114 -0.85 1.75 -13.47
C ALA A 114 -0.92 0.26 -13.07
N VAL A 115 -1.69 -0.55 -13.82
CA VAL A 115 -1.75 -2.01 -13.62
C VAL A 115 -0.38 -2.65 -13.81
N GLU A 116 0.33 -2.33 -14.89
CA GLU A 116 1.69 -2.86 -15.14
C GLU A 116 2.68 -2.43 -14.06
N ALA A 117 2.55 -1.21 -13.54
CA ALA A 117 3.35 -0.76 -12.41
C ALA A 117 3.04 -1.54 -11.14
N LEU A 118 1.76 -1.78 -10.87
CA LEU A 118 1.30 -2.51 -9.69
C LEU A 118 1.73 -3.99 -9.74
N ASP A 119 1.64 -4.62 -10.92
CA ASP A 119 2.07 -6.00 -11.16
C ASP A 119 3.58 -6.16 -10.90
N ARG A 120 4.42 -5.24 -11.41
CA ARG A 120 5.86 -5.23 -11.10
C ARG A 120 6.16 -5.06 -9.61
N GLN A 121 5.31 -4.34 -8.89
CA GLN A 121 5.47 -4.14 -7.44
C GLN A 121 4.94 -5.33 -6.63
N ALA A 122 4.06 -6.16 -7.18
CA ALA A 122 3.46 -7.32 -6.54
C ALA A 122 4.31 -8.60 -6.65
N VAL A 123 5.46 -8.56 -7.32
CA VAL A 123 6.37 -9.71 -7.51
C VAL A 123 7.64 -9.61 -6.64
N MET A 124 7.75 -8.59 -5.78
CA MET A 124 8.94 -8.33 -4.95
C MET A 124 9.00 -9.11 -3.63
#